data_AF-A0A212EQU1-F1
#
_entry.id   AF-A0A212EQU1-F1
#
_cell.length_a   1.000
_cell.length_b   1.000
_cell.length_c   1.000
_cell.angle_alpha   90.00
_cell.angle_beta   90.00
_cell.angle_gamma   90.00
#
_symmetry.space_group_name_H-M   'P 1'
#
loop_
_entity.id
_entity.type
_entity.pdbx_description
1 polymer ?
#
loop_
_entity_poly.entity_id
_entity_poly.type
_entity_poly.pdbx_seq_one_letter_code
_entity_poly.pdbx_strand_id
1 'polypeptide(L)'
;MGWYTTYEHLDFRKRHPKVCSFTVNRVYAVISSSVSFWIPGVIMLYMYYRIYVEADRQERMLYRSKVAALLLDKHLQINGISVGEVMRERQSIQMQPMASSKMKRERKAARTLGIIMSAFLACWLPFFLWYIITALCGESCPSPPPVVAAVFWFGYFNSALNPLIYAYFNRDFRAAFRKTLDSCCRSLCGSFGRRYCHQHRRDHHHSNASSDIHMNNCVKSTSADVLRAQASCSRPDDVIIRA
;
A
#
# COMPACT_ATOMS: atom_id res chain seq x y z
N MET A 1 36.31 -2.83 25.89
CA MET A 1 36.29 -1.96 24.69
C MET A 1 34.90 -1.33 24.55
N GLY A 2 34.71 -0.13 25.10
CA GLY A 2 33.45 0.62 25.04
C GLY A 2 33.44 1.59 23.86
N TRP A 3 33.28 1.07 22.64
CA TRP A 3 33.38 1.89 21.42
C TRP A 3 32.12 2.71 21.10
N TYR A 4 30.96 2.28 21.61
CA TYR A 4 29.65 2.88 21.34
C TYR A 4 29.12 3.74 22.49
N THR A 5 29.72 3.69 23.69
CA THR A 5 29.21 4.37 24.89
C THR A 5 30.34 4.62 25.91
N THR A 6 30.11 5.46 26.92
CA THR A 6 31.12 5.78 27.95
C THR A 6 31.23 4.66 29.00
N TYR A 7 32.39 4.59 29.67
CA TYR A 7 32.62 3.59 30.73
C TYR A 7 31.65 3.74 31.90
N GLU A 8 31.29 4.97 32.26
CA GLU A 8 30.33 5.26 33.33
C GLU A 8 28.94 4.71 33.01
N HIS A 9 28.45 4.88 31.78
CA HIS A 9 27.17 4.32 31.36
C HIS A 9 27.16 2.80 31.32
N LEU A 10 28.28 2.17 30.94
CA LEU A 10 28.41 0.71 31.00
C LEU A 10 28.30 0.20 32.43
N ASP A 11 28.93 0.90 33.37
CA ASP A 11 28.90 0.52 34.78
C ASP A 11 27.52 0.79 35.42
N PHE A 12 26.88 1.90 35.07
CA PHE A 12 25.49 2.18 35.45
C PHE A 12 24.53 1.07 34.99
N ARG A 13 24.64 0.63 33.73
CA ARG A 13 23.76 -0.42 33.18
C ARG A 13 24.01 -1.77 33.85
N LYS A 14 25.24 -2.06 34.28
CA LYS A 14 25.54 -3.27 35.09
C LYS A 14 24.86 -3.21 36.46
N ARG A 15 24.82 -2.03 37.09
CA ARG A 15 24.18 -1.81 38.40
C ARG A 15 22.64 -1.76 38.32
N HIS A 16 22.07 -1.38 37.18
CA HIS A 16 20.62 -1.25 36.98
C HIS A 16 20.10 -2.12 35.81
N PRO A 17 20.03 -3.46 35.97
CA PRO A 17 19.69 -4.37 34.87
C PRO A 17 18.25 -4.23 34.34
N LYS A 18 17.34 -3.63 35.12
CA LYS A 18 15.94 -3.41 34.74
C LYS A 18 15.70 -2.14 33.90
N VAL A 19 16.71 -1.27 33.77
CA VAL A 19 16.59 -0.02 33.02
C VAL A 19 17.12 -0.21 31.61
N CYS A 20 16.23 -0.08 30.61
CA CYS A 20 16.61 -0.10 29.21
C CYS A 20 16.80 1.34 28.71
N SER A 21 18.03 1.84 28.75
CA SER A 21 18.41 3.11 28.14
C SER A 21 19.60 2.89 27.20
N PHE A 22 19.47 3.37 25.96
CA PHE A 22 20.51 3.26 24.95
C PHE A 22 21.24 4.60 24.82
N THR A 23 22.12 4.87 25.78
CA THR A 23 22.99 6.07 25.74
C THR A 23 24.26 5.74 25.00
N VAL A 24 24.53 6.48 23.94
CA VAL A 24 25.71 6.30 23.09
C VAL A 24 26.60 7.53 23.11
N ASN A 25 27.85 7.36 22.72
CA ASN A 25 28.73 8.51 22.52
C ASN A 25 28.32 9.30 21.27
N ARG A 26 28.69 10.59 21.24
CA ARG A 26 28.28 11.53 20.18
C ARG A 26 28.74 11.09 18.79
N VAL A 27 29.97 10.62 18.69
CA VAL A 27 30.58 10.19 17.42
C VAL A 27 29.84 8.98 16.86
N TYR A 28 29.54 8.00 17.71
CA TYR A 28 28.80 6.80 17.36
C TYR A 28 27.37 7.14 16.95
N ALA A 29 26.69 8.05 17.65
CA ALA A 29 25.34 8.50 17.28
C ALA A 29 25.31 9.09 15.86
N VAL A 30 26.29 9.96 15.53
CA VAL A 30 26.38 10.58 14.20
C VAL A 30 26.69 9.55 13.12
N ILE A 31 27.69 8.68 13.33
CA ILE A 31 28.08 7.67 12.34
C ILE A 31 26.95 6.66 12.12
N SER A 32 26.40 6.10 13.20
CA SER A 32 25.34 5.08 13.12
C SER A 32 24.09 5.61 12.44
N SER A 33 23.61 6.80 12.83
CA SER A 33 22.46 7.43 12.16
C SER A 33 22.74 7.78 10.70
N SER A 34 23.97 8.17 10.36
CA SER A 34 24.33 8.51 8.99
C SER A 34 24.25 7.31 8.06
N VAL A 35 24.83 6.19 8.47
CA VAL A 35 24.82 4.95 7.68
C VAL A 35 23.41 4.36 7.59
N SER A 36 22.62 4.47 8.66
CA SER A 36 21.28 3.88 8.71
C SER A 36 20.18 4.72 8.06
N PHE A 37 20.28 6.05 8.08
CA PHE A 37 19.18 6.92 7.67
C PHE A 37 19.59 8.07 6.76
N TRP A 38 20.59 8.87 7.14
CA TRP A 38 20.88 10.10 6.40
C TRP A 38 21.45 9.82 5.01
N ILE A 39 22.45 8.94 4.90
CA ILE A 39 23.05 8.59 3.60
C ILE A 39 22.05 7.85 2.71
N PRO A 40 21.41 6.75 3.15
CA PRO A 40 20.38 6.10 2.34
C PRO A 40 19.22 7.04 2.00
N GLY A 41 18.80 7.90 2.92
CA GLY A 41 17.70 8.84 2.74
C GLY A 41 18.01 9.90 1.67
N VAL A 42 19.21 10.50 1.71
CA VAL A 42 19.65 11.45 0.68
C VAL A 42 19.74 10.77 -0.69
N ILE A 43 20.31 9.56 -0.76
CA ILE A 43 20.38 8.79 -2.01
C ILE A 43 18.98 8.50 -2.55
N MET A 44 18.05 8.05 -1.68
CA MET A 44 16.66 7.78 -2.07
C MET A 44 15.95 9.04 -2.58
N LEU A 45 16.10 10.18 -1.90
CA LEU A 45 15.52 11.46 -2.32
C LEU A 45 16.09 11.93 -3.65
N TYR A 46 17.40 11.87 -3.82
CA TYR A 46 18.06 12.23 -5.06
C TYR A 46 17.61 11.34 -6.22
N MET A 47 17.64 10.02 -6.03
CA MET A 47 17.19 9.05 -7.03
C MET A 47 15.72 9.30 -7.39
N TYR A 48 14.85 9.56 -6.41
CA TYR A 48 13.44 9.86 -6.67
C TYR A 48 13.24 11.17 -7.42
N TYR A 49 13.96 12.23 -7.04
CA TYR A 49 13.95 13.50 -7.74
C TYR A 49 14.35 13.33 -9.21
N ARG A 50 15.41 12.57 -9.48
CA ARG A 50 15.82 12.21 -10.84
C ARG A 50 14.67 11.52 -11.59
N ILE A 51 14.15 10.43 -11.02
CA ILE A 51 13.03 9.67 -11.61
C ILE A 51 11.83 10.57 -11.91
N TYR A 52 11.48 11.49 -11.01
CA TYR A 52 10.41 12.46 -11.21
C TYR A 52 10.69 13.38 -12.41
N VAL A 53 11.91 13.93 -12.49
CA VAL A 53 12.33 14.79 -13.62
C VAL A 53 12.27 14.02 -14.94
N GLU A 54 12.77 12.79 -14.98
CA GLU A 54 12.75 11.97 -16.20
C GLU A 54 11.32 11.57 -16.58
N ALA A 55 10.49 11.20 -15.60
CA ALA A 55 9.08 10.91 -15.79
C ALA A 55 8.32 12.12 -16.35
N ASP A 56 8.57 13.31 -15.83
CA ASP A 56 7.95 14.58 -16.25
C ASP A 56 8.42 15.02 -17.65
N ARG A 57 9.71 14.79 -17.98
CA ARG A 57 10.19 14.94 -19.37
C ARG A 57 9.45 14.03 -20.34
N GLN A 58 9.24 12.75 -20.00
CA GLN A 58 8.52 11.81 -20.87
C GLN A 58 7.07 12.26 -21.11
N GLU A 59 6.39 12.79 -20.10
CA GLU A 59 5.02 13.30 -20.23
C GLU A 59 4.93 14.52 -21.15
N ARG A 60 5.85 15.48 -20.98
CA ARG A 60 5.94 16.65 -21.88
C ARG A 60 6.22 16.25 -23.33
N MET A 61 7.12 15.29 -23.56
CA MET A 61 7.43 14.81 -24.91
C MET A 61 6.20 14.14 -25.55
N LEU A 62 5.46 13.32 -24.80
CA LEU A 62 4.22 12.70 -25.28
C LEU A 62 3.13 13.73 -25.58
N TYR A 63 2.99 14.77 -24.75
CA TYR A 63 2.02 15.85 -25.01
C TYR A 63 2.37 16.62 -26.29
N ARG A 64 3.64 17.01 -26.47
CA ARG A 64 4.11 17.71 -27.68
C ARG A 64 3.91 16.88 -28.95
N SER A 65 4.25 15.59 -28.94
CA SER A 65 4.07 14.72 -30.11
C SER A 65 2.61 14.54 -30.49
N LYS A 66 1.69 14.48 -29.51
CA LYS A 66 0.24 14.44 -29.77
C LYS A 66 -0.25 15.74 -30.40
N VAL A 67 0.17 16.89 -29.87
CA VAL A 67 -0.21 18.20 -30.41
C VAL A 67 0.31 18.35 -31.85
N ALA A 68 1.56 17.99 -32.12
CA ALA A 68 2.13 18.03 -33.47
C ALA A 68 1.35 17.11 -34.45
N ALA A 69 0.97 15.91 -34.03
CA ALA A 69 0.16 15.01 -34.85
C ALA A 69 -1.25 15.56 -35.14
N LEU A 70 -1.90 16.18 -34.15
CA LEU A 70 -3.22 16.82 -34.32
C LEU A 70 -3.16 18.03 -35.25
N LEU A 71 -2.09 18.83 -35.19
CA LEU A 71 -1.89 19.96 -36.11
C LEU A 71 -1.67 19.51 -37.55
N LEU A 72 -0.90 18.43 -37.74
CA LEU A 72 -0.66 17.85 -39.06
C LEU A 72 -1.94 17.30 -39.68
N ASP A 73 -2.77 16.60 -38.90
CA ASP A 73 -4.08 16.10 -39.32
C ASP A 73 -5.00 17.24 -39.79
N LYS A 74 -5.04 18.33 -39.02
CA LYS A 74 -5.80 19.54 -39.38
C LYS A 74 -5.34 20.14 -40.70
N HIS A 75 -4.03 20.20 -40.96
CA HIS A 75 -3.49 20.77 -42.19
C HIS A 75 -3.77 19.87 -43.42
N LEU A 76 -3.81 18.55 -43.24
CA LEU A 76 -4.10 17.60 -44.31
C LEU A 76 -5.59 17.61 -44.70
N GLN A 77 -6.50 17.75 -43.74
CA GLN A 77 -7.94 17.87 -44.06
C GLN A 77 -8.29 19.12 -44.86
N ILE A 78 -7.58 20.23 -44.67
CA ILE A 78 -7.79 21.48 -45.41
C ILE A 78 -7.44 21.32 -46.90
N ASN A 79 -6.51 20.43 -47.25
CA ASN A 79 -6.07 20.19 -48.63
C ASN A 79 -6.93 19.17 -49.39
N GLY A 80 -8.09 18.77 -48.85
CA GLY A 80 -9.12 18.01 -49.59
C GLY A 80 -8.78 16.55 -49.92
N ILE A 81 -7.65 16.02 -49.44
CA ILE A 81 -7.34 14.58 -49.53
C ILE A 81 -8.02 13.90 -48.35
N SER A 82 -9.05 13.11 -48.59
CA SER A 82 -9.70 12.29 -47.57
C SER A 82 -8.73 11.24 -47.04
N VAL A 83 -8.03 11.56 -45.94
CA VAL A 83 -7.07 10.69 -45.21
C VAL A 83 -7.74 9.47 -44.56
N GLY A 84 -9.02 9.19 -44.86
CA GLY A 84 -9.73 8.00 -44.39
C GLY A 84 -9.19 6.68 -44.95
N GLU A 85 -8.64 6.69 -46.17
CA GLU A 85 -8.12 5.47 -46.82
C GLU A 85 -6.61 5.24 -46.60
N VAL A 86 -5.79 6.29 -46.64
CA VAL A 86 -4.32 6.16 -46.53
C VAL A 86 -3.86 5.85 -45.09
N MET A 87 -4.66 6.20 -44.08
CA MET A 87 -4.30 5.99 -42.68
C MET A 87 -4.48 4.52 -42.22
N ARG A 88 -5.25 3.71 -42.97
CA ARG A 88 -5.47 2.29 -42.66
C ARG A 88 -4.28 1.41 -43.05
N GLU A 89 -3.46 1.82 -44.02
CA GLU A 89 -2.29 1.04 -44.47
C GLU A 89 -1.01 1.33 -43.65
N ARG A 90 -0.89 2.54 -43.08
CA ARG A 90 0.26 2.90 -42.21
C ARG A 90 0.14 2.38 -40.77
N GLN A 91 -0.96 1.69 -40.44
CA GLN A 91 -1.15 1.06 -39.12
C GLN A 91 -0.17 -0.12 -38.88
N SER A 92 0.51 -0.60 -39.93
CA SER A 92 1.53 -1.67 -39.87
C SER A 92 2.93 -1.18 -39.45
N ILE A 93 3.21 0.13 -39.48
CA ILE A 93 4.45 0.71 -38.93
C ILE A 93 4.11 1.54 -37.67
N GLN A 94 3.19 1.04 -36.84
CA GLN A 94 2.97 1.57 -35.50
C GLN A 94 3.80 0.75 -34.50
N MET A 95 5.12 0.91 -34.56
CA MET A 95 5.91 0.80 -33.35
C MET A 95 5.38 1.90 -32.41
N GLN A 96 4.53 1.55 -31.42
CA GLN A 96 4.22 2.27 -30.15
C GLN A 96 2.78 2.22 -29.56
N PRO A 97 1.94 1.18 -29.71
CA PRO A 97 0.89 0.90 -28.70
C PRO A 97 1.47 0.16 -27.48
N MET A 98 2.44 -0.73 -27.75
CA MET A 98 3.11 -1.57 -26.74
C MET A 98 4.10 -0.80 -25.86
N ALA A 99 4.85 0.16 -26.43
CA ALA A 99 5.79 0.98 -25.65
C ALA A 99 5.07 1.98 -24.74
N SER A 100 4.02 2.66 -25.25
CA SER A 100 3.22 3.63 -24.47
C SER A 100 2.49 2.98 -23.28
N SER A 101 1.96 1.76 -23.46
CA SER A 101 1.32 1.01 -22.37
C SER A 101 2.32 0.45 -21.35
N LYS A 102 3.50 -0.05 -21.78
CA LYS A 102 4.60 -0.44 -20.89
C LYS A 102 5.12 0.74 -20.07
N MET A 103 5.40 1.88 -20.70
CA MET A 103 5.88 3.11 -20.04
C MET A 103 4.89 3.63 -18.98
N LYS A 104 3.57 3.61 -19.26
CA LYS A 104 2.53 3.99 -18.29
C LYS A 104 2.51 3.06 -17.07
N ARG A 105 2.72 1.76 -17.29
CA ARG A 105 2.77 0.75 -16.22
C ARG A 105 4.03 0.89 -15.37
N GLU A 106 5.18 1.13 -16.00
CA GLU A 106 6.46 1.40 -15.35
C GLU A 106 6.41 2.68 -14.49
N ARG A 107 5.83 3.76 -15.01
CA ARG A 107 5.63 5.02 -14.27
C ARG A 107 4.72 4.85 -13.05
N LYS A 108 3.70 3.99 -13.16
CA LYS A 108 2.82 3.65 -12.03
C LYS A 108 3.54 2.86 -10.94
N ALA A 109 4.42 1.93 -11.31
CA ALA A 109 5.25 1.20 -10.35
C ALA A 109 6.24 2.14 -9.64
N ALA A 110 6.93 3.00 -10.39
CA ALA A 110 7.84 4.00 -9.84
C ALA A 110 7.15 4.99 -8.88
N ARG A 111 5.90 5.37 -9.16
CA ARG A 111 5.09 6.20 -8.25
C ARG A 111 4.86 5.54 -6.90
N THR A 112 4.49 4.25 -6.89
CA THR A 112 4.29 3.51 -5.64
C THR A 112 5.58 3.36 -4.86
N LEU A 113 6.71 3.10 -5.53
CA LEU A 113 8.03 3.08 -4.89
C LEU A 113 8.35 4.43 -4.24
N GLY A 114 8.12 5.55 -4.94
CA GLY A 114 8.30 6.89 -4.38
C GLY A 114 7.44 7.15 -3.14
N ILE A 115 6.18 6.70 -3.14
CA ILE A 115 5.29 6.83 -1.99
C ILE A 115 5.81 6.03 -0.79
N ILE A 116 6.22 4.78 -1.01
CA ILE A 116 6.79 3.93 0.05
C ILE A 116 8.05 4.57 0.65
N MET A 117 8.96 5.06 -0.19
CA MET A 117 10.20 5.70 0.28
C MET A 117 9.92 6.99 1.05
N SER A 118 8.99 7.82 0.58
CA SER A 118 8.60 9.05 1.27
C SER A 118 7.92 8.80 2.62
N ALA A 119 7.05 7.79 2.70
CA ALA A 119 6.42 7.38 3.94
C ALA A 119 7.43 6.81 4.94
N PHE A 120 8.41 6.04 4.46
CA PHE A 120 9.51 5.55 5.28
C PHE A 120 10.29 6.71 5.91
N LEU A 121 10.72 7.66 5.09
CA LEU A 121 11.46 8.83 5.58
C LEU A 121 10.62 9.67 6.53
N ALA A 122 9.35 9.95 6.24
CA ALA A 122 8.49 10.77 7.09
C ALA A 122 8.24 10.16 8.48
N CYS A 123 8.15 8.83 8.57
CA CYS A 123 7.93 8.15 9.85
C CYS A 123 9.20 8.07 10.71
N TRP A 124 10.36 7.93 10.06
CA TRP A 124 11.64 7.78 10.73
C TRP A 124 12.35 9.11 11.00
N LEU A 125 12.08 10.16 10.21
CA LEU A 125 12.70 11.47 10.35
C LEU A 125 12.55 12.08 11.75
N PRO A 126 11.37 12.07 12.41
CA PRO A 126 11.22 12.61 13.76
C PRO A 126 12.12 11.90 14.77
N PHE A 127 12.24 10.58 14.66
CA PHE A 127 13.10 9.78 15.52
C PHE A 127 14.58 10.06 15.29
N PHE A 128 15.05 10.05 14.03
CA PHE A 128 16.47 10.30 13.73
C PHE A 128 16.90 11.74 14.02
N LEU A 129 16.01 12.72 13.84
CA LEU A 129 16.24 14.09 14.28
C LEU A 129 16.37 14.18 15.80
N TRP A 130 15.41 13.62 16.54
CA TRP A 130 15.46 13.58 18.00
C TRP A 130 16.72 12.86 18.52
N TYR A 131 17.08 11.74 17.92
CA TYR A 131 18.27 10.95 18.26
C TYR A 131 19.57 11.76 18.10
N ILE A 132 19.73 12.48 16.99
CA ILE A 132 20.91 13.32 16.77
C ILE A 132 20.92 14.53 17.70
N ILE A 133 19.77 15.21 17.87
CA ILE A 133 19.66 16.36 18.76
C ILE A 133 20.07 15.95 20.17
N THR A 134 19.42 14.94 20.75
CA THR A 134 19.73 14.46 22.11
C THR A 134 21.17 13.98 22.26
N ALA A 135 21.76 13.35 21.24
CA ALA A 135 23.17 12.96 21.28
C ALA A 135 24.14 14.16 21.26
N LEU A 136 23.82 15.23 20.52
CA LEU A 136 24.70 16.39 20.37
C LEU A 136 24.60 17.37 21.54
N CYS A 137 23.39 17.74 21.96
CA CYS A 137 23.19 18.70 23.05
C CYS A 137 23.10 18.06 24.44
N GLY A 138 22.93 16.73 24.54
CA GLY A 138 22.96 16.02 25.82
C GLY A 138 22.00 16.60 26.85
N GLU A 139 22.53 17.00 28.01
CA GLU A 139 21.74 17.56 29.12
C GLU A 139 21.10 18.92 28.81
N SER A 140 21.59 19.66 27.82
CA SER A 140 20.99 20.94 27.41
C SER A 140 19.68 20.76 26.64
N CYS A 141 19.34 19.54 26.21
CA CYS A 141 18.09 19.21 25.54
C CYS A 141 17.30 18.13 26.30
N PRO A 142 16.71 18.48 27.45
CA PRO A 142 15.87 17.55 28.19
C PRO A 142 14.67 17.15 27.33
N SER A 143 14.52 15.85 27.08
CA SER A 143 13.39 15.31 26.33
C SER A 143 12.32 14.80 27.29
N PRO A 144 11.17 15.49 27.41
CA PRO A 144 10.11 15.04 28.30
C PRO A 144 9.51 13.72 27.79
N PRO A 145 9.00 12.84 28.68
CA PRO A 145 8.51 11.51 28.31
C PRO A 145 7.48 11.47 27.15
N PRO A 146 6.55 12.44 27.01
CA PRO A 146 5.62 12.47 25.88
C PRO A 146 6.31 12.63 24.52
N VAL A 147 7.40 13.41 24.45
CA VAL A 147 8.17 13.61 23.22
C VAL A 147 8.86 12.32 22.82
N VAL A 148 9.49 11.64 23.78
CA VAL A 148 10.10 10.32 23.57
C VAL A 148 9.05 9.34 23.09
N ALA A 149 7.91 9.23 23.78
CA ALA A 149 6.83 8.35 23.35
C ALA A 149 6.38 8.65 21.91
N ALA A 150 6.14 9.93 21.58
CA ALA A 150 5.68 10.33 20.26
C ALA A 150 6.66 9.92 19.15
N VAL A 151 7.97 10.20 19.29
CA VAL A 151 8.95 9.86 18.24
C VAL A 151 9.09 8.36 18.03
N PHE A 152 8.99 7.56 19.10
CA PHE A 152 8.98 6.09 19.00
C PHE A 152 7.69 5.57 18.33
N TRP A 153 6.53 6.16 18.65
CA TRP A 153 5.26 5.82 17.99
C TRP A 153 5.26 6.13 16.49
N PHE A 154 5.85 7.25 16.06
CA PHE A 154 6.03 7.54 14.63
C PHE A 154 6.89 6.48 13.93
N GLY A 155 7.96 6.01 14.60
CA GLY A 155 8.76 4.88 14.11
C GLY A 155 7.95 3.59 13.98
N TYR A 156 7.12 3.26 14.97
CA TYR A 156 6.26 2.06 14.92
C TYR A 156 5.15 2.15 13.87
N PHE A 157 4.65 3.36 13.59
CA PHE A 157 3.63 3.58 12.56
C PHE A 157 4.14 3.22 11.15
N ASN A 158 5.46 3.23 10.93
CA ASN A 158 6.08 2.79 9.68
C ASN A 158 5.60 1.39 9.25
N SER A 159 5.60 0.43 10.18
CA SER A 159 5.20 -0.95 9.91
C SER A 159 3.71 -1.07 9.57
N ALA A 160 2.86 -0.26 10.21
CA ALA A 160 1.43 -0.23 9.94
C ALA A 160 1.09 0.44 8.59
N LEU A 161 1.90 1.41 8.16
CA LEU A 161 1.73 2.10 6.89
C LEU A 161 2.03 1.23 5.68
N ASN A 162 2.94 0.26 5.80
CA ASN A 162 3.30 -0.60 4.67
C ASN A 162 2.05 -1.29 4.06
N PRO A 163 1.24 -2.08 4.80
CA PRO A 163 -0.01 -2.63 4.29
C PRO A 163 -1.01 -1.59 3.75
N LEU A 164 -1.13 -0.43 4.39
CA LEU A 164 -2.05 0.64 3.97
C LEU A 164 -1.64 1.25 2.63
N ILE A 165 -0.33 1.49 2.43
CA ILE A 165 0.22 2.00 1.16
C ILE A 165 -0.04 1.00 0.04
N TYR A 166 0.23 -0.28 0.27
CA TYR A 166 -0.05 -1.32 -0.75
C TYR A 166 -1.56 -1.44 -1.04
N ALA A 167 -2.40 -1.39 0.00
CA ALA A 167 -3.85 -1.46 -0.14
C ALA A 167 -4.45 -0.21 -0.82
N TYR A 168 -3.84 0.97 -0.69
CA TYR A 168 -4.40 2.17 -1.34
C TYR A 168 -3.89 2.34 -2.77
N PHE A 169 -2.59 2.19 -2.99
CA PHE A 169 -1.93 2.55 -4.26
C PHE A 169 -1.81 1.39 -5.26
N ASN A 170 -1.95 0.14 -4.81
CA ASN A 170 -1.86 -1.01 -5.69
C ASN A 170 -3.24 -1.68 -5.90
N ARG A 171 -3.88 -1.34 -7.03
CA ARG A 171 -5.22 -1.84 -7.40
C ARG A 171 -5.28 -3.37 -7.47
N ASP A 172 -4.19 -4.02 -7.83
CA ASP A 172 -4.11 -5.48 -7.97
C ASP A 172 -4.09 -6.14 -6.59
N PHE A 173 -3.41 -5.55 -5.60
CA PHE A 173 -3.48 -5.98 -4.20
C PHE A 173 -4.88 -5.83 -3.62
N ARG A 174 -5.57 -4.70 -3.90
CA ARG A 174 -6.98 -4.52 -3.47
C ARG A 174 -7.90 -5.61 -4.01
N ALA A 175 -7.67 -6.04 -5.25
CA ALA A 175 -8.47 -7.09 -5.87
C ALA A 175 -8.20 -8.45 -5.21
N ALA A 176 -6.94 -8.76 -4.89
CA ALA A 176 -6.60 -9.96 -4.13
C ALA A 176 -7.18 -9.94 -2.70
N PHE A 177 -7.06 -8.81 -1.99
CA PHE A 177 -7.62 -8.66 -0.64
C PHE A 177 -9.14 -8.84 -0.60
N ARG A 178 -9.85 -8.28 -1.57
CA ARG A 178 -11.31 -8.51 -1.73
C ARG A 178 -11.63 -9.98 -1.96
N LYS A 179 -10.88 -10.68 -2.82
CA LYS A 179 -11.07 -12.12 -3.05
C LYS A 179 -10.82 -12.95 -1.79
N THR A 180 -9.80 -12.61 -1.01
CA THR A 180 -9.51 -13.29 0.27
C THR A 180 -10.59 -13.05 1.31
N LEU A 181 -11.08 -11.80 1.45
CA LEU A 181 -12.19 -11.47 2.35
C LEU A 181 -13.49 -12.15 1.92
N ASP A 182 -13.81 -12.15 0.62
CA ASP A 182 -14.97 -12.85 0.06
C ASP A 182 -14.92 -14.37 0.32
N SER A 183 -13.75 -15.00 0.15
CA SER A 183 -13.58 -16.41 0.48
C SER A 183 -13.69 -16.69 1.97
N CYS A 184 -13.20 -15.78 2.83
CA CYS A 184 -13.32 -15.90 4.28
C CYS A 184 -14.79 -15.78 4.72
N CYS A 185 -15.53 -14.79 4.19
CA CYS A 185 -16.97 -14.63 4.41
C CYS A 185 -17.76 -15.84 3.90
N ARG A 186 -17.42 -16.40 2.73
CA ARG A 186 -18.04 -17.63 2.21
C ARG A 186 -17.72 -18.85 3.08
N SER A 187 -16.53 -18.95 3.65
CA SER A 187 -16.13 -20.06 4.53
C SER A 187 -16.77 -19.98 5.92
N LEU A 188 -16.94 -18.76 6.46
CA LEU A 188 -17.64 -18.49 7.71
C LEU A 188 -19.15 -18.71 7.56
N CYS A 189 -19.75 -18.25 6.47
CA CYS A 189 -21.17 -18.47 6.17
C CYS A 189 -21.47 -19.93 5.77
N GLY A 190 -20.54 -20.58 5.06
CA GLY A 190 -20.63 -22.00 4.67
C GLY A 190 -20.50 -22.97 5.85
N SER A 191 -19.83 -22.56 6.93
CA SER A 191 -19.73 -23.33 8.18
C SER A 191 -21.05 -23.33 8.98
N PHE A 192 -21.87 -22.27 8.85
CA PHE A 192 -23.23 -22.23 9.42
C PHE A 192 -24.21 -23.08 8.58
N GLY A 193 -24.16 -22.99 7.25
CA GLY A 193 -25.00 -23.80 6.36
C GLY A 193 -24.73 -25.31 6.45
N ARG A 194 -23.45 -25.72 6.58
CA ARG A 194 -23.10 -27.15 6.72
C ARG A 194 -23.53 -27.75 8.06
N ARG A 195 -23.50 -26.99 9.15
CA ARG A 195 -23.98 -27.48 10.47
C ARG A 195 -25.50 -27.68 10.49
N TYR A 196 -26.25 -26.81 9.82
CA TYR A 196 -27.71 -26.89 9.78
C TYR A 196 -28.20 -28.11 8.97
N CYS A 197 -27.62 -28.39 7.80
CA CYS A 197 -27.94 -29.61 7.04
C CYS A 197 -27.49 -30.90 7.74
N HIS A 198 -26.39 -30.88 8.50
CA HIS A 198 -25.90 -32.09 9.18
C HIS A 198 -26.73 -32.44 10.43
N GLN A 199 -27.31 -31.45 11.12
CA GLN A 199 -28.21 -31.70 12.24
C GLN A 199 -29.57 -32.25 11.75
N HIS A 200 -30.13 -31.65 10.70
CA HIS A 200 -31.41 -32.06 10.12
C HIS A 200 -31.39 -33.46 9.45
N ARG A 201 -30.21 -34.00 9.14
CA ARG A 201 -30.03 -35.36 8.62
C ARG A 201 -30.13 -36.45 9.71
N ARG A 202 -29.90 -36.11 10.99
CA ARG A 202 -30.01 -37.09 12.10
C ARG A 202 -31.44 -37.26 12.58
N ASP A 203 -32.24 -36.21 12.58
CA ASP A 203 -33.62 -36.29 13.10
C ASP A 203 -34.59 -36.96 12.10
N HIS A 204 -34.27 -36.95 10.80
CA HIS A 204 -35.12 -37.57 9.77
C HIS A 204 -34.92 -39.08 9.55
N HIS A 205 -33.98 -39.72 10.25
CA HIS A 205 -33.81 -41.17 10.16
C HIS A 205 -34.90 -41.98 10.90
N HIS A 206 -35.85 -41.31 11.57
CA HIS A 206 -36.97 -41.93 12.29
C HIS A 206 -38.34 -41.78 11.62
N SER A 207 -38.44 -41.25 10.40
CA SER A 207 -39.73 -41.18 9.69
C SER A 207 -39.56 -41.56 8.24
N ASN A 208 -39.93 -42.81 7.95
CA ASN A 208 -40.07 -43.32 6.60
C ASN A 208 -41.17 -42.57 5.85
N ALA A 209 -40.91 -42.43 4.55
CA ALA A 209 -41.84 -42.08 3.47
C ALA A 209 -42.07 -40.58 3.18
N SER A 210 -41.70 -40.23 1.94
CA SER A 210 -42.01 -39.02 1.17
C SER A 210 -41.11 -37.79 1.44
N SER A 211 -40.16 -37.50 0.54
CA SER A 211 -39.26 -36.32 0.71
C SER A 211 -38.83 -35.60 -0.58
N ASP A 212 -39.21 -36.03 -1.78
CA ASP A 212 -38.72 -35.39 -3.01
C ASP A 212 -39.30 -33.99 -3.26
N ILE A 213 -40.43 -33.63 -2.62
CA ILE A 213 -41.06 -32.31 -2.78
C ILE A 213 -40.49 -31.27 -1.79
N HIS A 214 -39.99 -31.70 -0.63
CA HIS A 214 -39.50 -30.78 0.41
C HIS A 214 -38.05 -30.32 0.17
N MET A 215 -37.27 -31.07 -0.61
CA MET A 215 -35.90 -30.72 -0.96
C MET A 215 -35.82 -29.47 -1.86
N ASN A 216 -36.79 -29.28 -2.76
CA ASN A 216 -36.82 -28.13 -3.67
C ASN A 216 -37.20 -26.81 -2.98
N ASN A 217 -38.04 -26.84 -1.94
CA ASN A 217 -38.41 -25.63 -1.21
C ASN A 217 -37.31 -25.17 -0.24
N CYS A 218 -36.57 -26.11 0.37
CA CYS A 218 -35.43 -25.77 1.22
C CYS A 218 -34.28 -25.14 0.39
N VAL A 219 -33.97 -25.71 -0.79
CA VAL A 219 -32.96 -25.13 -1.71
C VAL A 219 -33.37 -23.75 -2.22
N LYS A 220 -34.66 -23.54 -2.53
CA LYS A 220 -35.18 -22.23 -2.97
C LYS A 220 -35.17 -21.18 -1.86
N SER A 221 -35.55 -21.52 -0.63
CA SER A 221 -35.48 -20.59 0.52
C SER A 221 -34.04 -20.23 0.85
N THR A 222 -33.14 -21.21 0.85
CA THR A 222 -31.70 -20.99 1.11
C THR A 222 -31.07 -20.10 0.05
N SER A 223 -31.43 -20.27 -1.23
CA SER A 223 -31.00 -19.37 -2.31
C SER A 223 -31.54 -17.94 -2.13
N ALA A 224 -32.81 -17.78 -1.74
CA ALA A 224 -33.41 -16.46 -1.53
C ALA A 224 -32.81 -15.71 -0.33
N ASP A 225 -32.54 -16.41 0.77
CA ASP A 225 -31.94 -15.84 1.97
C ASP A 225 -30.44 -15.57 1.79
N VAL A 226 -29.73 -16.40 1.03
CA VAL A 226 -28.33 -16.15 0.61
C VAL A 226 -28.25 -14.96 -0.35
N LEU A 227 -29.19 -14.81 -1.29
CA LEU A 227 -29.27 -13.64 -2.16
C LEU A 227 -29.63 -12.37 -1.37
N ARG A 228 -30.48 -12.47 -0.34
CA ARG A 228 -30.83 -11.35 0.56
C ARG A 228 -29.65 -10.95 1.47
N ALA A 229 -28.84 -11.92 1.90
CA ALA A 229 -27.60 -11.68 2.63
C ALA A 229 -26.48 -11.08 1.74
N GLN A 230 -26.37 -11.53 0.48
CA GLN A 230 -25.47 -10.92 -0.51
C GLN A 230 -25.88 -9.49 -0.89
N ALA A 231 -27.19 -9.21 -0.97
CA ALA A 231 -27.72 -7.86 -1.22
C ALA A 231 -27.46 -6.90 -0.04
N SER A 232 -27.42 -7.42 1.19
CA SER A 232 -27.13 -6.62 2.40
C SER A 232 -25.65 -6.27 2.54
N CYS A 233 -24.72 -7.08 2.00
CA CYS A 233 -23.29 -6.78 1.98
C CYS A 233 -22.82 -5.93 0.77
N SER A 234 -23.69 -5.69 -0.23
CA SER A 234 -23.32 -5.01 -1.49
C SER A 234 -23.72 -3.53 -1.57
N ARG A 235 -24.30 -2.92 -0.53
CA ARG A 235 -24.61 -1.47 -0.54
C ARG A 235 -23.37 -0.65 -0.14
N PRO A 236 -22.83 0.23 -1.00
CA PRO A 236 -21.62 0.99 -0.71
C PRO A 236 -21.78 2.24 0.18
N ASP A 237 -22.98 2.60 0.65
CA ASP A 237 -23.26 3.99 1.05
C ASP A 237 -23.54 4.29 2.54
N ASP A 238 -23.44 3.34 3.48
CA ASP A 238 -23.69 3.62 4.91
C ASP A 238 -22.45 3.41 5.80
N VAL A 239 -21.31 4.00 5.41
CA VAL A 239 -20.20 4.30 6.34
C VAL A 239 -20.01 5.81 6.40
N ILE A 240 -21.06 6.53 6.81
CA ILE A 240 -20.95 7.90 7.32
C ILE A 240 -20.98 7.84 8.85
N ILE A 241 -19.83 8.18 9.41
CA ILE A 241 -19.58 8.81 10.71
C ILE A 241 -20.85 9.06 11.55
N ARG A 242 -20.99 8.32 12.66
CA ARG A 242 -21.39 8.92 13.94
C ARG A 242 -20.49 8.38 15.06
N ALA A 243 -19.85 9.34 15.72
CA ALA A 243 -19.26 9.22 17.04
C ALA A 243 -20.35 8.98 18.10
#